data_AF-X1KBE1-F1
#
_entry.id   AF-X1KBE1-F1
#
_cell.length_a   1.000
_cell.length_b   1.000
_cell.length_c   1.000
_cell.angle_alpha   90.00
_cell.angle_beta   90.00
_cell.angle_gamma   90.00
#
_symmetry.space_group_name_H-M   'P 1'
#
loop_
_entity.id
_entity.type
_entity.pdbx_description
1 polymer ?
#
loop_
_entity_poly.entity_id
_entity_poly.type
_entity_poly.pdbx_seq_one_letter_code
_entity_poly.pdbx_strand_id
1 'polypeptide(L)'
;IVGVCTDEAVKEKEKILKAMPSVISFEERIEIVRNIKCVNQAIPQTTYSPLENLTRIKPDILMESSDYSQIFNEARAYVESYSGRVIINPYCQAQSVTKIKKKIVKSSLSWENNNETCPSSCPSSSRPSS
;
A
#
# COMPACT_ATOMS: atom_id res chain seq x y z
N ILE A 1 -16.82 0.19 -6.57
CA ILE A 1 -15.74 1.11 -6.98
C ILE A 1 -14.70 1.12 -5.86
N VAL A 2 -13.40 1.17 -6.17
CA VAL A 2 -12.32 1.25 -5.17
C VAL A 2 -11.44 2.46 -5.45
N GLY A 3 -11.28 3.33 -4.46
CA GLY A 3 -10.30 4.43 -4.49
C GLY A 3 -8.91 3.92 -4.14
N VAL A 4 -7.91 4.22 -4.98
CA VAL A 4 -6.52 3.83 -4.79
C VAL A 4 -5.68 5.09 -4.61
N CYS A 5 -5.07 5.25 -3.43
CA CYS A 5 -4.25 6.42 -3.12
C CYS A 5 -3.05 6.54 -4.08
N THR A 6 -2.81 7.74 -4.63
CA THR A 6 -1.60 8.04 -5.41
C THR A 6 -0.36 8.03 -4.53
N ASP A 7 0.83 8.03 -5.15
CA ASP A 7 2.09 8.00 -4.39
C ASP A 7 2.27 9.23 -3.50
N GLU A 8 1.76 10.39 -3.93
CA GLU A 8 1.76 11.64 -3.17
C GLU A 8 0.87 11.50 -1.91
N ALA A 9 -0.36 11.00 -2.08
CA ALA A 9 -1.31 10.78 -0.99
C ALA A 9 -0.78 9.75 0.03
N VAL A 10 -0.13 8.69 -0.45
CA VAL A 10 0.46 7.66 0.42
C VAL A 10 1.65 8.22 1.20
N LYS A 11 2.55 8.97 0.54
CA LYS A 11 3.73 9.57 1.19
C LYS A 11 3.37 10.50 2.34
N GLU A 12 2.31 11.31 2.19
CA GLU A 12 1.82 12.17 3.27
C GLU A 12 1.46 11.36 4.51
N LYS A 13 0.66 10.30 4.33
CA LYS A 13 0.27 9.38 5.42
C LYS A 13 1.49 8.67 6.03
N GLU A 14 2.37 8.13 5.19
CA GLU A 14 3.55 7.39 5.64
C GLU A 14 4.48 8.25 6.48
N LYS A 15 4.65 9.53 6.10
CA LYS A 15 5.42 10.52 6.87
C LYS A 15 4.79 10.76 8.25
N ILE A 16 3.48 10.92 8.31
CA ILE A 16 2.74 11.13 9.58
C ILE A 16 2.89 9.90 10.49
N LEU A 17 2.75 8.69 9.94
CA LEU A 17 2.76 7.44 10.69
C LEU A 17 4.15 6.82 10.90
N LYS A 18 5.21 7.45 10.37
CA LYS A 18 6.59 6.92 10.35
C LYS A 18 6.66 5.47 9.86
N ALA A 19 5.87 5.17 8.82
CA ALA A 19 5.78 3.83 8.25
C ALA A 19 6.91 3.57 7.22
N MET A 20 7.18 2.29 6.93
CA MET A 20 8.09 1.95 5.83
C MET A 20 7.50 2.40 4.49
N PRO A 21 8.28 3.08 3.63
CA PRO A 21 7.79 3.66 2.39
C PRO A 21 7.18 2.61 1.47
N SER A 22 6.15 2.97 0.71
CA SER A 22 5.56 2.10 -0.30
C SER A 22 6.62 1.67 -1.32
N VAL A 23 6.60 0.39 -1.69
CA VAL A 23 7.57 -0.21 -2.63
C VAL A 23 6.98 -0.34 -4.04
N ILE A 24 5.65 -0.44 -4.12
CA ILE A 24 4.89 -0.61 -5.38
C ILE A 24 4.38 0.78 -5.78
N SER A 25 4.50 1.18 -7.05
CA SER A 25 4.04 2.50 -7.53
C SER A 25 2.52 2.61 -7.55
N PHE A 26 1.99 3.82 -7.70
CA PHE A 26 0.54 4.00 -7.87
C PHE A 26 -0.01 3.22 -9.08
N GLU A 27 0.67 3.26 -10.22
CA GLU A 27 0.27 2.59 -11.47
C GLU A 27 0.17 1.07 -11.28
N GLU A 28 1.15 0.49 -10.60
CA GLU A 28 1.13 -0.93 -10.28
C GLU A 28 0.02 -1.28 -9.29
N ARG A 29 -0.15 -0.46 -8.22
CA ARG A 29 -1.21 -0.67 -7.22
C ARG A 29 -2.59 -0.61 -7.84
N ILE A 30 -2.86 0.37 -8.69
CA ILE A 30 -4.18 0.52 -9.30
C ILE A 30 -4.46 -0.63 -10.27
N GLU A 31 -3.46 -1.12 -10.99
CA GLU A 31 -3.62 -2.28 -11.88
C GLU A 31 -3.88 -3.57 -11.09
N ILE A 32 -3.17 -3.79 -9.98
CA ILE A 32 -3.46 -4.90 -9.06
C ILE A 32 -4.92 -4.83 -8.59
N VAL A 33 -5.38 -3.66 -8.13
CA VAL A 33 -6.75 -3.48 -7.62
C VAL A 33 -7.80 -3.69 -8.71
N ARG A 34 -7.56 -3.22 -9.94
CA ARG A 34 -8.47 -3.43 -11.09
C ARG A 34 -8.70 -4.91 -11.39
N ASN A 35 -7.70 -5.75 -11.16
CA ASN A 35 -7.76 -7.19 -11.45
C ASN A 35 -8.28 -8.04 -10.26
N ILE A 36 -8.71 -7.42 -9.16
CA ILE A 36 -9.38 -8.14 -8.07
C ILE A 36 -10.80 -8.52 -8.51
N LYS A 37 -11.16 -9.80 -8.39
CA LYS A 37 -12.44 -10.37 -8.88
C LYS A 37 -13.71 -9.59 -8.51
N CYS A 38 -13.75 -8.96 -7.34
CA CYS A 38 -14.92 -8.22 -6.85
C CYS A 38 -14.87 -6.71 -7.17
N VAL A 39 -13.87 -6.22 -7.89
CA VAL A 39 -13.71 -4.81 -8.22
C VAL A 39 -14.26 -4.53 -9.61
N ASN A 40 -15.34 -3.75 -9.69
CA ASN A 40 -15.87 -3.29 -10.99
C ASN A 40 -15.07 -2.12 -11.57
N GLN A 41 -14.50 -1.26 -10.73
CA GLN A 41 -13.76 -0.08 -11.15
C GLN A 41 -12.77 0.33 -10.05
N ALA A 42 -11.53 0.59 -10.45
CA ALA A 42 -10.53 1.23 -9.59
C ALA A 42 -10.22 2.63 -10.12
N ILE A 43 -10.19 3.60 -9.22
CA ILE A 43 -10.00 5.01 -9.54
C ILE A 43 -8.87 5.62 -8.68
N PRO A 44 -8.16 6.64 -9.18
CA PRO A 44 -7.20 7.38 -8.38
C PRO A 44 -7.87 8.06 -7.18
N GLN A 45 -7.13 8.15 -6.08
CA GLN A 45 -7.44 8.98 -4.93
C GLN A 45 -6.21 9.83 -4.60
N THR A 46 -6.32 11.11 -4.86
CA THR A 46 -5.23 12.11 -4.80
C THR A 46 -4.91 12.58 -3.38
N THR A 47 -5.78 12.28 -2.42
CA THR A 47 -5.58 12.61 -1.00
C THR A 47 -5.79 11.38 -0.12
N TYR A 48 -5.31 11.41 1.12
CA TYR A 48 -5.56 10.28 2.03
C TYR A 48 -7.05 10.18 2.42
N SER A 49 -7.75 11.31 2.50
CA SER A 49 -9.20 11.36 2.68
C SER A 49 -9.94 10.86 1.42
N PRO A 50 -10.98 10.02 1.55
CA PRO A 50 -11.79 9.63 0.39
C PRO A 50 -12.80 10.72 -0.04
N LEU A 51 -12.89 11.85 0.68
CA LEU A 51 -13.96 12.83 0.54
C LEU A 51 -14.13 13.37 -0.89
N GLU A 52 -13.03 13.64 -1.62
CA GLU A 52 -13.10 14.09 -3.02
C GLU A 52 -13.77 13.06 -3.94
N ASN A 53 -13.46 11.77 -3.74
CA ASN A 53 -14.11 10.71 -4.50
C ASN A 53 -15.56 10.53 -4.09
N LEU A 54 -15.86 10.64 -2.79
CA LEU A 54 -17.22 10.54 -2.29
C LEU A 54 -18.12 11.66 -2.81
N THR A 55 -17.63 12.90 -2.89
CA THR A 55 -18.42 14.04 -3.39
C THR A 55 -18.75 13.92 -4.87
N ARG A 56 -17.83 13.36 -5.66
CA ARG A 56 -18.01 13.14 -7.10
C ARG A 56 -18.92 11.96 -7.41
N ILE A 57 -18.80 10.87 -6.66
CA ILE A 57 -19.48 9.60 -6.96
C ILE A 57 -20.81 9.46 -6.24
N LYS A 58 -20.89 9.98 -5.00
CA LYS A 58 -22.03 9.84 -4.08
C LYS A 58 -22.53 8.39 -3.96
N PRO A 59 -21.69 7.45 -3.48
CA PRO A 59 -22.08 6.05 -3.38
C PRO A 59 -23.15 5.82 -2.30
N ASP A 60 -24.03 4.84 -2.51
CA ASP A 60 -25.04 4.44 -1.51
C ASP A 60 -24.43 3.84 -0.24
N ILE A 61 -23.24 3.24 -0.37
CA ILE A 61 -22.53 2.56 0.72
C ILE A 61 -21.05 2.90 0.67
N LEU A 62 -20.52 3.40 1.78
CA LEU A 62 -19.09 3.53 2.05
C LEU A 62 -18.64 2.33 2.91
N MET A 63 -17.67 1.57 2.41
CA MET A 63 -17.01 0.51 3.18
C MET A 63 -15.65 0.99 3.67
N GLU A 64 -15.39 0.84 4.97
CA GLU A 64 -14.12 1.20 5.58
C GLU A 64 -13.62 0.10 6.51
N SER A 65 -12.31 0.05 6.78
CA SER A 65 -11.78 -0.74 7.89
C SER A 65 -12.03 -0.04 9.22
N SER A 66 -11.90 -0.76 10.34
CA SER A 66 -12.01 -0.25 11.72
C SER A 66 -10.93 0.78 12.14
N ASP A 67 -10.45 1.61 11.20
CA ASP A 67 -9.57 2.74 11.48
C ASP A 67 -10.43 3.93 11.95
N TYR A 68 -10.07 4.49 13.09
CA TYR A 68 -10.83 5.54 13.78
C TYR A 68 -10.21 6.94 13.63
N SER A 69 -9.37 7.17 12.62
CA SER A 69 -8.80 8.51 12.39
C SER A 69 -9.89 9.57 12.10
N GLN A 70 -9.67 10.81 12.54
CA GLN A 70 -10.61 11.94 12.34
C GLN A 70 -10.95 12.16 10.87
N ILE A 71 -10.02 11.88 9.95
CA ILE A 71 -10.18 12.01 8.50
C ILE A 71 -11.38 11.19 7.99
N PHE A 72 -11.62 10.01 8.57
CA PHE A 72 -12.75 9.17 8.18
C PHE A 72 -14.08 9.62 8.81
N ASN A 73 -14.07 10.39 9.90
CA ASN A 73 -15.31 10.90 10.49
C ASN A 73 -16.02 11.88 9.54
N GLU A 74 -15.26 12.76 8.87
CA GLU A 74 -15.81 13.67 7.86
C GLU A 74 -16.37 12.92 6.66
N ALA A 75 -15.67 11.88 6.19
CA ALA A 75 -16.14 11.03 5.10
C ALA A 75 -17.45 10.32 5.44
N ARG A 76 -17.58 9.79 6.67
CA ARG A 76 -18.80 9.15 7.18
C ARG A 76 -19.96 10.13 7.27
N ALA A 77 -19.73 11.28 7.92
CA ALA A 77 -20.73 12.34 8.04
C ALA A 77 -21.21 12.82 6.66
N TYR A 78 -20.30 12.94 5.69
CA TYR A 78 -20.66 13.28 4.33
C TYR A 78 -21.59 12.24 3.70
N VAL A 79 -21.27 10.94 3.80
CA VAL A 79 -22.10 9.85 3.26
C VAL A 79 -23.48 9.81 3.91
N GLU A 80 -23.52 9.93 5.23
CA GLU A 80 -24.77 9.95 6.00
C GLU A 80 -25.63 11.18 5.69
N SER A 81 -25.02 12.32 5.35
CA SER A 81 -25.75 13.55 5.03
C SER A 81 -26.68 13.44 3.82
N TYR A 82 -26.42 12.50 2.90
CA TYR A 82 -27.30 12.18 1.78
C TYR A 82 -27.97 10.81 1.91
N SER A 83 -28.15 10.33 3.14
CA SER A 83 -28.80 9.03 3.46
C SER A 83 -28.04 7.79 2.97
N GLY A 84 -26.75 7.92 2.65
CA GLY A 84 -25.88 6.77 2.40
C GLY A 84 -25.56 6.01 3.70
N ARG A 85 -25.05 4.79 3.57
CA ARG A 85 -24.70 3.92 4.70
C ARG A 85 -23.20 3.74 4.82
N VAL A 86 -22.70 3.66 6.05
CA VAL A 86 -21.30 3.31 6.33
C VAL A 86 -21.25 1.90 6.89
N ILE A 87 -20.43 1.04 6.29
CA ILE A 87 -20.16 -0.32 6.78
C ILE A 87 -18.70 -0.40 7.22
N ILE A 88 -18.48 -0.67 8.50
CA ILE A 88 -17.14 -0.88 9.07
C ILE A 88 -16.83 -2.38 9.05
N ASN A 89 -15.85 -2.75 8.24
CA ASN A 89 -15.41 -4.13 8.11
C ASN A 89 -14.34 -4.44 9.17
N PRO A 90 -14.41 -5.60 9.86
CA PRO A 90 -13.38 -6.01 10.79
C PRO A 90 -12.04 -6.19 10.07
N TYR A 91 -10.96 -5.78 10.72
CA TYR A 91 -9.63 -5.86 10.14
C TYR A 91 -9.17 -7.31 9.94
N CYS A 92 -8.78 -7.68 8.72
CA CYS A 92 -8.23 -8.99 8.42
C CYS A 92 -6.74 -9.05 8.78
N GLN A 93 -6.37 -9.84 9.79
CA GLN A 93 -5.00 -9.90 10.33
C GLN A 93 -4.05 -10.88 9.62
N ALA A 94 -4.56 -11.67 8.67
CA ALA A 94 -3.83 -12.81 8.10
C ALA A 94 -2.49 -12.40 7.46
N GLN A 95 -2.48 -11.35 6.65
CA GLN A 95 -1.27 -10.84 5.98
C GLN A 95 -1.24 -9.32 6.00
N SER A 96 -0.03 -8.76 6.06
CA SER A 96 0.18 -7.31 5.92
C SER A 96 1.47 -7.02 5.16
N VAL A 97 1.50 -5.88 4.45
CA VAL A 97 2.69 -5.43 3.71
C VAL A 97 3.90 -5.30 4.63
N THR A 98 3.71 -4.83 5.86
CA THR A 98 4.77 -4.76 6.88
C THR A 98 5.35 -6.14 7.21
N LYS A 99 4.50 -7.18 7.36
CA LYS A 99 4.96 -8.55 7.59
C LYS A 99 5.75 -9.07 6.40
N ILE A 100 5.30 -8.79 5.17
CA ILE A 100 5.98 -9.20 3.93
C ILE A 100 7.36 -8.53 3.82
N LYS A 101 7.43 -7.19 3.95
CA LYS A 101 8.69 -6.43 3.92
C LYS A 101 9.70 -6.96 4.94
N LYS A 102 9.27 -7.20 6.18
CA LYS A 102 10.13 -7.76 7.24
C LYS A 102 10.66 -9.16 6.91
N LYS A 103 9.83 -10.03 6.31
CA LYS A 103 10.24 -11.37 5.88
C LYS A 103 11.33 -11.29 4.80
N ILE A 104 11.16 -10.38 3.82
CA ILE A 104 12.13 -10.17 2.74
C ILE A 104 13.47 -9.70 3.33
N VAL A 105 13.48 -8.64 4.14
CA VAL A 105 14.71 -8.11 4.77
C VAL A 105 15.42 -9.18 5.60
N LYS A 106 14.67 -9.95 6.42
CA LYS A 106 15.24 -11.03 7.21
C LYS A 106 15.88 -12.11 6.32
N SER A 107 15.24 -12.47 5.22
CA SER A 107 15.75 -13.47 4.28
C SER A 107 17.04 -12.98 3.60
N SER A 108 17.09 -11.71 3.18
CA SER A 108 18.28 -11.12 2.56
C SER A 108 19.49 -11.11 3.50
N LEU A 109 19.31 -10.65 4.74
CA LEU A 109 20.38 -10.64 5.76
C LEU A 109 20.91 -12.04 6.08
N SER A 110 20.02 -13.04 6.11
CA SER A 110 20.45 -14.43 6.33
C SER A 110 21.27 -15.00 5.18
N TRP A 111 21.02 -14.55 3.94
CA TRP A 111 21.76 -14.99 2.77
C TRP A 111 23.18 -14.38 2.74
N GLU A 112 23.31 -13.10 3.07
CA GLU A 112 24.60 -12.40 3.14
C GLU A 112 25.51 -13.05 4.19
N ASN A 113 25.02 -13.24 5.42
CA ASN A 113 25.79 -13.85 6.51
C ASN A 113 26.28 -15.28 6.22
N ASN A 114 25.59 -16.03 5.35
CA ASN A 114 25.98 -17.39 4.98
C ASN A 114 26.98 -17.44 3.81
N ASN A 115 27.19 -16.33 3.10
CA ASN A 115 28.01 -16.26 1.88
C ASN A 115 29.24 -15.34 2.02
N GLU A 116 29.55 -14.83 3.22
CA GLU A 116 30.75 -14.01 3.49
C GLU A 116 32.08 -14.79 3.45
N THR A 117 32.08 -16.10 3.16
CA THR A 117 33.33 -16.81 2.82
C THR A 117 33.52 -16.82 1.31
N CYS A 118 34.09 -15.74 0.78
CA CYS A 118 34.75 -15.81 -0.52
C CYS A 118 35.91 -16.82 -0.37
N PRO A 119 35.96 -17.94 -1.12
CA PRO A 119 37.10 -18.84 -1.06
C PRO A 119 38.34 -18.03 -1.43
N SER A 120 39.37 -18.04 -0.59
CA SER A 120 40.64 -17.32 -0.78
C SER A 120 41.45 -17.75 -2.01
N SER A 121 40.84 -18.53 -2.91
CA SER A 121 41.41 -19.04 -4.14
C SER A 121 40.64 -18.51 -5.35
N CYS A 122 40.55 -17.18 -5.49
CA CYS A 122 40.35 -16.60 -6.81
C CYS A 122 41.68 -16.72 -7.58
N PRO A 123 41.78 -17.49 -8.67
CA PRO A 123 42.97 -17.47 -9.51
C PRO A 123 43.08 -16.07 -10.11
N SER A 124 44.22 -15.42 -9.94
CA SER A 124 44.51 -14.13 -10.57
C SER A 124 44.40 -14.30 -12.09
N SER A 125 43.29 -13.85 -12.67
CA SER A 125 43.18 -13.72 -14.12
C SER A 125 44.13 -12.61 -14.56
N SER A 126 45.24 -12.98 -15.18
CA SER A 126 46.07 -12.07 -15.95
C SER A 126 45.21 -11.42 -17.03
N ARG A 127 45.01 -10.10 -16.91
CA ARG A 127 44.37 -9.28 -17.94
C ARG A 127 45.24 -9.34 -19.21
N PRO A 128 44.71 -9.72 -20.38
CA PRO A 128 45.45 -9.52 -21.62
C PRO A 128 45.51 -8.01 -21.88
N SER A 129 46.72 -7.49 -22.03
CA SER A 129 46.97 -6.14 -22.49
C SER A 129 46.61 -6.04 -23.97
N SER A 130 45.69 -5.14 -24.30
CA SER A 130 45.48 -4.61 -25.65
C SER A 130 45.64 -3.10 -25.62
#